data_AF-A0A258E1U9-F1
#
_entry.id   AF-A0A258E1U9-F1
#
_cell.length_a   1.000
_cell.length_b   1.000
_cell.length_c   1.000
_cell.angle_alpha   90.00
_cell.angle_beta   90.00
_cell.angle_gamma   90.00
#
_symmetry.space_group_name_H-M   'P 1'
#
loop_
_entity.id
_entity.type
_entity.pdbx_description
1 polymer ?
#
loop_
_entity_poly.entity_id
_entity_poly.type
_entity_poly.pdbx_seq_one_letter_code
_entity_poly.pdbx_strand_id
1 'polypeptide(L)' 'MKVELDFAEVRTVDALSGSGLIIVNPPFTLADEMRTILTTLSPILARDGKGRSRVSWLVPEG' A
#
# COMPACT_ATOMS: atom_id res chain seq x y z
N MET A 1 -2.05 7.91 -8.93
CA MET A 1 -1.48 6.66 -8.38
C MET A 1 -2.24 6.25 -7.14
N LYS A 2 -2.36 4.94 -6.89
CA LYS A 2 -2.97 4.35 -5.71
C LYS A 2 -1.92 3.55 -4.94
N VAL A 3 -1.84 3.79 -3.65
CA VAL A 3 -0.97 3.07 -2.70
C VAL A 3 -1.86 2.48 -1.62
N GLU A 4 -1.74 1.19 -1.36
CA GLU A 4 -2.54 0.47 -0.36
C GLU A 4 -1.62 -0.36 0.53
N LEU A 5 -1.99 -0.49 1.80
CA LEU A 5 -1.31 -1.31 2.80
C LEU A 5 -2.35 -2.09 3.62
N ASP A 6 -2.22 -3.41 3.62
CA ASP A 6 -3.00 -4.33 4.42
C ASP A 6 -2.18 -4.70 5.68
N PHE A 7 -2.73 -4.47 6.88
CA PHE A 7 -2.12 -4.79 8.18
C PHE A 7 -2.60 -6.14 8.75
N ALA A 8 -3.75 -6.63 8.28
CA ALA A 8 -4.36 -7.87 8.73
C ALA A 8 -5.25 -8.46 7.62
N GLU A 9 -5.51 -9.77 7.69
CA GLU A 9 -6.51 -10.40 6.84
C GLU A 9 -7.91 -9.83 7.16
N VAL A 10 -8.69 -9.48 6.13
CA VAL A 10 -10.05 -8.96 6.29
C VAL A 10 -10.98 -10.10 6.73
N ARG A 11 -11.04 -10.35 8.05
CA ARG A 11 -11.85 -11.43 8.63
C ARG A 11 -13.13 -10.91 9.31
N THR A 12 -13.16 -9.65 9.72
CA THR A 12 -14.27 -9.03 10.45
C THR A 12 -14.45 -7.59 10.01
N VAL A 13 -15.69 -7.16 9.78
CA VAL A 13 -16.04 -5.79 9.33
C VAL A 13 -15.78 -4.75 10.42
N ASP A 14 -15.69 -5.18 11.68
CA ASP A 14 -15.57 -4.29 12.86
C ASP A 14 -14.15 -3.75 13.09
N ALA A 15 -13.17 -4.13 12.26
CA ALA A 15 -11.79 -3.71 12.42
C ALA A 15 -11.18 -3.23 11.10
N LEU A 16 -10.43 -2.13 11.18
CA LEU A 16 -9.65 -1.64 10.05
C LEU A 16 -8.49 -2.61 9.76
N SER A 17 -8.55 -3.26 8.60
CA SER A 17 -7.59 -4.28 8.15
C SER A 17 -6.53 -3.73 7.21
N GLY A 18 -6.70 -2.50 6.73
CA GLY A 18 -5.78 -1.82 5.82
C GLY A 18 -6.15 -0.37 5.61
N SER A 19 -5.26 0.40 5.00
CA SER A 19 -5.51 1.77 4.58
C SER A 19 -4.78 2.07 3.26
N GLY A 20 -5.09 3.21 2.65
CA GLY A 20 -4.48 3.58 1.39
C GLY A 20 -4.49 5.08 1.13
N LEU A 21 -3.70 5.48 0.13
CA LEU A 21 -3.54 6.85 -0.33
C LEU A 21 -3.75 6.91 -1.84
N ILE A 22 -4.56 7.89 -2.26
CA ILE A 22 -4.67 8.27 -3.66
C ILE A 22 -3.84 9.53 -3.86
N ILE A 23 -2.90 9.47 -4.80
CA ILE A 23 -1.98 10.56 -5.12
C ILE A 23 -2.29 11.05 -6.53
N VAL A 24 -2.67 12.32 -6.64
CA VAL A 24 -2.88 13.02 -7.91
C VAL A 24 -1.56 13.67 -8.33
N ASN A 25 -1.22 13.56 -9.61
CA ASN A 25 0.05 14.06 -10.16
C ASN A 25 1.30 13.62 -9.37
N PRO A 26 1.50 12.31 -9.13
CA PRO A 26 2.70 11.83 -8.46
C PRO A 26 3.94 12.14 -9.32
N PRO A 27 5.08 12.50 -8.72
CA PRO A 27 6.35 12.52 -9.43
C PRO A 27 6.72 11.10 -9.92
N PHE A 28 7.42 11.01 -11.05
CA PHE A 28 7.70 9.74 -11.74
C PHE A 28 8.47 8.71 -10.89
N THR A 29 9.31 9.16 -9.95
CA THR A 29 10.09 8.28 -9.05
C THR A 29 9.27 7.72 -7.89
N LEU A 30 8.13 8.33 -7.56
CA LEU A 30 7.43 8.05 -6.31
C LEU A 30 6.91 6.62 -6.24
N ALA A 31 6.55 6.02 -7.39
CA ALA A 31 6.08 4.64 -7.43
C ALA A 31 7.15 3.65 -6.94
N ASP A 32 8.40 3.85 -7.35
CA ASP A 32 9.53 2.98 -6.99
C ASP A 32 9.99 3.22 -5.56
N GLU A 33 9.99 4.48 -5.11
CA GLU A 33 10.25 4.84 -3.72
C GLU A 33 9.21 4.20 -2.78
N MET A 34 7.92 4.34 -3.11
CA MET A 34 6.83 3.74 -2.33
C MET A 34 6.93 2.22 -2.30
N ARG A 35 7.28 1.57 -3.42
CA ARG A 35 7.49 0.11 -3.46
C ARG A 35 8.63 -0.31 -2.55
N THR A 36 9.75 0.40 -2.59
CA THR A 36 10.93 0.12 -1.76
C THR A 36 10.59 0.25 -0.28
N ILE A 37 10.00 1.38 0.13
CA ILE A 37 9.64 1.66 1.52
C ILE A 37 8.61 0.64 2.03
N LEU A 38 7.54 0.41 1.26
CA LEU A 38 6.43 -0.43 1.72
C LEU A 38 6.77 -1.91 1.72
N THR A 39 7.67 -2.40 0.87
CA THR A 39 8.17 -3.78 0.95
C THR A 39 8.84 -4.04 2.29
N THR A 40 9.59 -3.08 2.84
CA THR A 40 10.21 -3.22 4.17
C THR A 40 9.21 -3.00 5.31
N LEU A 41 8.30 -2.03 5.18
CA LEU A 41 7.38 -1.69 6.26
C LEU A 41 6.20 -2.66 6.40
N SER A 42 5.70 -3.23 5.31
CA SER A 42 4.52 -4.12 5.32
C SER A 42 4.60 -5.26 6.32
N PRO A 43 5.68 -6.07 6.37
CA PRO A 43 5.77 -7.17 7.35
C PRO A 43 5.90 -6.67 8.79
N ILE A 44 6.48 -5.49 9.02
CA ILE A 44 6.67 -4.91 10.37
C ILE A 44 5.34 -4.37 10.93
N LEU A 45 4.54 -3.75 10.07
CA LEU A 45 3.26 -3.14 10.44
C LEU A 45 2.11 -4.15 10.51
N ALA A 46 2.31 -5.36 10.01
CA ALA A 46 1.30 -6.40 10.02
C ALA A 46 1.22 -7.12 11.35
N ARG A 47 -0.01 -7.39 11.81
CA ARG A 47 -0.27 -8.04 13.11
C ARG A 47 0.24 -9.48 13.18
N ASP A 48 0.32 -10.15 12.04
CA ASP A 48 0.75 -11.54 11.89
C ASP A 48 2.00 -11.69 11.00
N GLY A 49 2.66 -10.56 10.68
CA GLY A 49 3.81 -10.53 9.77
C GLY A 49 3.47 -10.73 8.29
N LYS A 50 2.19 -10.85 7.91
CA LYS A 50 1.74 -11.09 6.53
C LYS A 50 1.17 -9.86 5.83
N GLY A 51 1.73 -8.69 6.14
CA GLY A 51 1.31 -7.43 5.55
C GLY A 51 1.56 -7.41 4.05
N ARG A 52 0.64 -6.78 3.32
CA ARG A 52 0.76 -6.64 1.86
C ARG A 52 0.62 -5.18 1.50
N SER A 53 1.53 -4.69 0.67
CA SER A 53 1.39 -3.39 0.04
C SER A 53 1.16 -3.52 -1.46
N ARG A 54 0.35 -2.62 -2.02
CA ARG A 54 0.15 -2.49 -3.47
C ARG A 54 0.40 -1.04 -3.88
N VAL A 55 1.21 -0.87 -4.91
CA VAL A 55 1.46 0.41 -5.56
C VAL A 55 1.09 0.25 -7.03
N SER A 56 0.11 1.03 -7.50
CA SER A 56 -0.39 0.97 -8.87
C SER A 56 -0.75 2.34 -9.44
N TRP A 57 -0.58 2.47 -10.75
CA TRP A 57 -1.08 3.62 -11.50
C TRP A 57 -2.59 3.48 -11.73
N LEU A 58 -3.35 4.53 -11.42
CA LEU A 58 -4.81 4.55 -11.67
C LEU A 58 -5.12 4.79 -13.14
N VAL A 59 -4.28 5.60 -13.78
CA VAL A 59 -4.22 5.83 -15.21
C VAL A 59 -2.77 5.56 -15.59
N PRO A 60 -2.49 4.71 -16.60
CA PRO A 60 -1.12 4.47 -17.07
C PRO A 60 -0.45 5.79 -17.46
N GLU A 61 0.85 5.93 -17.19
CA GLU A 61 1.62 6.98 -17.83
C GLU A 61 1.60 6.72 -19.35
N GLY A 62 1.14 7.70 -20.12
CA GLY A 62 1.03 7.63 -21.58
C GLY A 62 2.37 7.80 -22.28
#